data_AF-A0A4Q9L1C2-F1
#
_entry.id   AF-A0A4Q9L1C2-F1
#
_cell.length_a   1.000
_cell.length_b   1.000
_cell.length_c   1.000
_cell.angle_alpha   90.00
_cell.angle_beta   90.00
_cell.angle_gamma   90.00
#
_symmetry.space_group_name_H-M   'P 1'
#
loop_
_entity.id
_entity.type
_entity.pdbx_description
1 polymer ?
#
loop_
_entity_poly.entity_id
_entity_poly.type
_entity_poly.pdbx_seq_one_letter_code
_entity_poly.pdbx_strand_id
1 'polypeptide(L)'
;MSNLYKLTTKCVTKVVQIEVERRGLLSENQLGAVRGVQGAKEQALLNIAINKEYGNNLKATWIDVKKSYDSIDHAYLTQCIENINLPDWILKFIKVIISKWKIDISIGPEKIMSKKIDRGILQGDSLSPLLFVLCMDPLSRKLNEKYTKVTIKTDAESHATNHLLFIDDLKLLAKD
;
A
#
# COMPACT_ATOMS: atom_id res chain seq x y z
N MET A 1 3.71 -7.95 -20.45
CA MET A 1 2.35 -7.59 -19.99
C MET A 1 1.65 -6.82 -21.11
N SER A 2 0.45 -7.21 -21.55
CA SER A 2 -0.18 -6.59 -22.73
C SER A 2 -0.76 -5.20 -22.45
N ASN A 3 -0.83 -4.35 -23.47
CA ASN A 3 -1.45 -3.01 -23.34
C ASN A 3 -2.93 -3.10 -22.96
N LEU A 4 -3.64 -4.09 -23.49
CA LEU A 4 -5.04 -4.34 -23.14
C LEU A 4 -5.20 -4.69 -21.65
N TYR A 5 -4.29 -5.49 -21.09
CA TYR A 5 -4.27 -5.77 -19.65
C TYR A 5 -4.09 -4.47 -18.85
N LYS A 6 -3.08 -3.65 -19.20
CA LYS A 6 -2.81 -2.38 -18.49
C LYS A 6 -3.98 -1.40 -18.58
N LEU A 7 -4.64 -1.32 -19.73
CA LEU A 7 -5.83 -0.49 -19.92
C LEU A 7 -6.99 -0.98 -19.06
N THR A 8 -7.24 -2.30 -19.08
CA THR A 8 -8.31 -2.91 -18.28
C THR A 8 -8.08 -2.71 -16.79
N THR A 9 -6.86 -2.97 -16.30
CA THR A 9 -6.54 -2.73 -14.89
C THR A 9 -6.66 -1.26 -14.55
N LYS A 10 -6.30 -0.32 -15.44
CA LYS A 10 -6.50 1.12 -15.21
C LYS A 10 -7.97 1.51 -15.02
N CYS A 11 -8.87 0.97 -15.82
CA CYS A 11 -10.31 1.20 -15.64
C CYS A 11 -10.80 0.66 -14.30
N VAL A 12 -10.40 -0.57 -13.94
CA VAL A 12 -10.78 -1.19 -12.66
C VAL A 12 -10.20 -0.41 -11.48
N THR A 13 -8.92 -0.05 -11.52
CA THR A 13 -8.24 0.75 -10.48
C THR A 13 -9.00 2.04 -10.18
N LYS A 14 -9.50 2.74 -11.20
CA LYS A 14 -10.26 3.98 -10.98
C LYS A 14 -11.52 3.74 -10.15
N VAL A 15 -12.23 2.63 -10.38
CA VAL A 15 -13.41 2.26 -9.60
C VAL A 15 -13.03 1.85 -8.18
N VAL A 16 -11.98 1.04 -8.03
CA VAL A 16 -11.49 0.62 -6.70
C VAL A 16 -11.03 1.82 -5.87
N GLN A 17 -10.32 2.78 -6.47
CA GLN A 17 -9.87 4.01 -5.79
C GLN A 17 -11.05 4.81 -5.25
N ILE A 18 -12.10 5.01 -6.05
CA ILE A 18 -13.32 5.70 -5.60
C ILE A 18 -13.91 5.00 -4.38
N GLU A 19 -13.96 3.66 -4.39
CA GLU A 19 -14.51 2.90 -3.26
C GLU A 19 -13.63 2.98 -2.01
N VAL A 20 -12.30 2.91 -2.20
CA VAL A 20 -11.30 3.06 -1.13
C VAL A 20 -11.39 4.42 -0.46
N GLU A 21 -11.47 5.50 -1.25
CA GLU A 21 -11.62 6.87 -0.78
C GLU A 21 -12.96 7.08 -0.07
N ARG A 22 -14.06 6.67 -0.72
CA ARG A 22 -15.43 6.84 -0.20
C ARG A 22 -15.64 6.20 1.17
N ARG A 23 -14.99 5.05 1.41
CA ARG A 23 -15.17 4.25 2.63
C ARG A 23 -14.03 4.36 3.63
N GLY A 24 -13.00 5.16 3.36
CA GLY A 24 -11.84 5.28 4.25
C GLY A 24 -11.12 3.94 4.48
N LEU A 25 -10.94 3.17 3.39
CA LEU A 25 -10.38 1.82 3.47
C LEU A 25 -8.87 1.80 3.69
N LEU A 26 -8.18 2.93 3.51
CA LEU A 26 -6.79 3.12 3.89
C LEU A 26 -6.69 4.01 5.13
N SER A 27 -5.77 3.67 6.03
CA SER A 27 -5.42 4.52 7.15
C SER A 27 -4.79 5.84 6.69
N GLU A 28 -4.98 6.90 7.48
CA GLU A 28 -4.39 8.22 7.24
C GLU A 28 -2.85 8.21 7.30
N ASN A 29 -2.26 7.16 7.88
CA ASN A 29 -0.82 6.98 7.96
C ASN A 29 -0.17 6.64 6.61
N GLN A 30 -0.95 6.09 5.66
CA GLN A 30 -0.48 5.75 4.32
C GLN A 30 -0.62 6.95 3.40
N LEU A 31 0.51 7.49 2.97
CA LEU A 31 0.56 8.62 2.03
C LEU A 31 1.06 8.22 0.63
N GLY A 32 1.42 6.95 0.43
CA GLY A 32 1.75 6.36 -0.85
C GLY A 32 0.52 5.82 -1.60
N ALA A 33 0.49 6.00 -2.92
CA ALA A 33 -0.59 5.55 -3.80
C ALA A 33 -2.02 6.07 -3.46
N VAL A 34 -2.11 7.15 -2.67
CA VAL A 34 -3.35 7.86 -2.36
C VAL A 34 -3.56 9.00 -3.37
N ARG A 35 -4.82 9.24 -3.76
CA ARG A 35 -5.17 10.28 -4.74
C ARG A 35 -5.35 11.63 -4.06
N GLY A 36 -5.02 12.70 -4.79
CA GLY A 36 -5.30 14.08 -4.36
C GLY A 36 -4.34 14.62 -3.30
N VAL A 37 -3.32 13.85 -2.92
CA VAL A 37 -2.31 14.23 -1.93
C VAL A 37 -0.94 14.40 -2.57
N GLN A 38 -0.14 15.32 -2.03
CA GLN A 38 1.30 15.40 -2.31
C GLN A 38 2.05 14.55 -1.29
N GLY A 39 1.76 13.25 -1.25
CA GLY A 39 2.11 12.36 -0.13
C GLY A 39 3.58 12.42 0.31
N ALA A 40 4.52 12.48 -0.64
CA ALA A 40 5.95 12.60 -0.31
C ALA A 40 6.28 13.92 0.42
N LYS A 41 5.70 15.04 -0.04
CA LYS A 41 5.89 16.36 0.56
C LYS A 41 5.18 16.46 1.91
N GLU A 42 3.93 16.01 1.97
CA GLU A 42 3.12 16.02 3.19
C GLU A 42 3.76 15.17 4.29
N GLN A 43 4.23 13.97 3.96
CA GLN A 43 4.92 13.10 4.91
C GLN A 43 6.24 13.71 5.41
N ALA A 44 7.02 14.34 4.51
CA ALA A 44 8.26 15.00 4.89
C ALA A 44 8.01 16.18 5.85
N LEU A 45 7.01 17.01 5.56
CA LEU A 45 6.60 18.13 6.42
C LEU A 45 6.11 17.63 7.78
N LEU A 46 5.25 16.61 7.80
CA LEU A 46 4.75 16.01 9.03
C LEU A 46 5.88 15.46 9.88
N ASN A 47 6.83 14.75 9.26
CA ASN A 47 7.99 14.21 9.94
C ASN A 47 8.87 15.32 10.57
N ILE A 48 9.12 16.41 9.85
CA ILE A 48 9.88 17.56 10.37
C ILE A 48 9.13 18.21 11.55
N ALA A 49 7.82 18.45 11.39
CA ALA A 49 7.00 19.11 12.40
C ALA A 49 6.94 18.29 13.70
N ILE A 50 6.70 16.98 13.58
CA ILE A 50 6.70 16.06 14.73
C ILE A 50 8.06 16.07 15.43
N ASN A 51 9.16 15.90 14.71
CA ASN A 51 10.47 15.86 15.37
C ASN A 51 10.79 17.19 16.06
N LYS A 52 10.44 18.33 15.46
CA LYS A 52 10.62 19.65 16.06
C LYS A 52 9.81 19.83 17.35
N GLU A 53 8.53 19.41 17.35
CA GLU A 53 7.64 19.49 18.52
C GLU A 53 8.21 18.76 19.74
N TYR A 54 8.88 17.63 19.50
CA TYR A 54 9.50 16.81 20.55
C TYR A 54 11.00 17.12 20.76
N GLY A 55 11.48 18.26 20.29
CA GLY A 55 12.89 18.68 20.46
C GLY A 55 13.91 17.71 19.85
N ASN A 56 13.54 17.01 18.78
CA ASN A 56 14.30 15.94 18.13
C ASN A 56 14.67 14.75 19.05
N ASN A 57 13.88 14.50 20.10
CA ASN A 57 14.15 13.41 21.06
C ASN A 57 13.40 12.11 20.77
N LEU A 58 12.54 12.07 19.75
CA LEU A 58 11.78 10.88 19.40
C LEU A 58 12.71 9.74 18.97
N LYS A 59 12.37 8.53 19.40
CA LYS A 59 12.94 7.31 18.86
C LYS A 59 12.22 6.97 17.56
N ALA A 60 12.99 6.68 16.53
CA ALA A 60 12.47 6.28 15.24
C ALA A 60 13.14 5.00 14.76
N THR A 61 12.33 4.11 14.19
CA THR A 61 12.81 2.88 13.56
C THR A 61 12.28 2.81 12.14
N TRP A 62 13.19 2.58 11.20
CA TRP A 62 12.86 2.38 9.80
C TRP A 62 12.82 0.89 9.52
N ILE A 63 11.72 0.44 8.93
CA ILE A 63 11.50 -0.96 8.55
C ILE A 63 11.34 -0.99 7.04
N ASP A 64 12.28 -1.64 6.38
CA ASP A 64 12.25 -1.90 4.95
C ASP A 64 11.75 -3.34 4.70
N VAL A 65 10.71 -3.46 3.88
CA VAL A 65 10.18 -4.78 3.51
C VAL A 65 10.95 -5.32 2.32
N LYS A 66 11.88 -6.24 2.58
CA LYS A 66 12.70 -6.86 1.54
C LYS A 66 11.84 -7.47 0.43
N LYS A 67 12.00 -6.97 -0.79
CA LYS A 67 11.22 -7.38 -1.98
C LYS A 67 9.71 -7.31 -1.71
N SER A 68 9.27 -6.18 -1.18
CA SER A 68 7.90 -5.89 -0.75
C SER A 68 6.84 -6.48 -1.67
N TYR A 69 6.85 -6.12 -2.96
CA TYR A 69 5.91 -6.64 -3.95
C TYR A 69 6.00 -8.15 -4.15
N ASP A 70 7.21 -8.72 -4.27
CA ASP A 70 7.41 -10.16 -4.51
C ASP A 70 7.06 -11.02 -3.29
N SER A 71 7.02 -10.41 -2.10
CA SER A 71 6.86 -11.09 -0.82
C SER A 71 5.40 -11.30 -0.39
N ILE A 72 4.43 -10.72 -1.08
CA ILE A 72 3.02 -10.83 -0.70
C ILE A 72 2.48 -12.22 -1.03
N ASP A 73 1.99 -12.93 -0.02
CA ASP A 73 1.30 -14.21 -0.21
C ASP A 73 -0.06 -14.00 -0.90
N HIS A 74 -0.41 -14.87 -1.86
CA HIS A 74 -1.65 -14.73 -2.63
C HIS A 74 -2.90 -15.05 -1.81
N ALA A 75 -2.82 -15.96 -0.83
CA ALA A 75 -3.94 -16.22 0.07
C ALA A 75 -4.15 -15.02 1.01
N TYR A 76 -3.06 -14.44 1.54
CA TYR A 76 -3.14 -13.19 2.31
C TYR A 76 -3.73 -12.04 1.49
N LEU A 77 -3.23 -11.81 0.26
CA LEU A 77 -3.78 -10.79 -0.64
C LEU A 77 -5.29 -11.01 -0.87
N THR A 78 -5.68 -12.25 -1.16
CA THR A 78 -7.10 -12.58 -1.39
C THR A 78 -7.94 -12.27 -0.15
N GLN A 79 -7.46 -12.68 1.04
CA GLN A 79 -8.14 -12.40 2.31
C GLN A 79 -8.27 -10.90 2.58
N CYS A 80 -7.23 -10.10 2.32
CA CYS A 80 -7.31 -8.64 2.44
C CYS A 80 -8.41 -8.05 1.55
N ILE A 81 -8.47 -8.45 0.28
CA ILE A 81 -9.47 -7.92 -0.66
C ILE A 81 -10.89 -8.38 -0.33
N GLU A 82 -11.05 -9.61 0.16
CA GLU A 82 -12.35 -10.12 0.63
C GLU A 82 -12.87 -9.33 1.83
N ASN A 83 -12.01 -9.05 2.81
CA ASN A 83 -12.39 -8.32 4.02
C ASN A 83 -12.84 -6.87 3.75
N ILE A 84 -12.40 -6.30 2.62
CA ILE A 84 -12.78 -4.94 2.22
C ILE A 84 -14.22 -4.89 1.65
N ASN A 85 -14.84 -6.02 1.32
CA ASN A 85 -16.21 -6.08 0.80
C ASN A 85 -16.41 -5.15 -0.42
N LEU A 86 -15.54 -5.26 -1.43
CA LEU A 86 -15.71 -4.59 -2.73
C LEU A 86 -16.86 -5.25 -3.52
N PRO A 87 -17.46 -4.56 -4.51
CA PRO A 87 -18.42 -5.16 -5.41
C PRO A 87 -17.93 -6.49 -6.00
N ASP A 88 -18.80 -7.50 -6.03
CA ASP A 88 -18.46 -8.89 -6.41
C ASP A 88 -17.67 -9.01 -7.71
N TRP A 89 -18.03 -8.20 -8.72
CA TRP A 89 -17.36 -8.23 -10.01
C TRP A 89 -15.89 -7.79 -9.91
N ILE A 90 -15.56 -6.84 -9.01
CA ILE A 90 -14.19 -6.39 -8.75
C ILE A 90 -13.41 -7.50 -8.05
N LEU A 91 -14.00 -8.09 -7.00
CA LEU A 91 -13.37 -9.18 -6.26
C LEU A 91 -13.08 -10.37 -7.20
N LYS A 92 -14.06 -10.75 -8.03
CA LYS A 92 -13.89 -11.80 -9.05
C LYS A 92 -12.80 -11.42 -10.06
N PHE A 93 -12.79 -10.17 -10.54
CA PHE A 93 -11.76 -9.69 -11.45
C PHE A 93 -10.36 -9.81 -10.84
N ILE A 94 -10.17 -9.33 -9.61
CA ILE A 94 -8.89 -9.38 -8.88
C ILE A 94 -8.43 -10.83 -8.71
N LYS A 95 -9.32 -11.73 -8.27
CA LYS A 95 -9.00 -13.17 -8.13
C LYS A 95 -8.58 -13.80 -9.47
N VAL A 96 -9.29 -13.48 -10.55
CA VAL A 96 -8.97 -13.98 -11.89
C VAL A 96 -7.61 -13.48 -12.36
N ILE A 97 -7.27 -12.20 -12.18
CA ILE A 97 -5.95 -11.69 -12.61
C ILE A 97 -4.82 -12.33 -11.79
N ILE A 98 -4.97 -12.47 -10.47
CA ILE A 98 -3.98 -13.11 -9.59
C ILE A 98 -3.72 -14.54 -10.06
N SER A 99 -4.78 -15.31 -10.34
CA SER A 99 -4.66 -16.70 -10.81
C SER A 99 -3.91 -16.86 -12.14
N LYS A 100 -3.87 -15.79 -12.95
CA LYS A 100 -3.25 -15.75 -14.28
C LYS A 100 -1.83 -15.18 -14.27
N TRP A 101 -1.33 -14.73 -13.12
CA TRP A 101 0.02 -14.19 -13.02
C TRP A 101 1.08 -15.25 -13.31
N LYS A 102 1.91 -14.98 -14.32
CA LYS A 102 2.99 -15.84 -14.76
C LYS A 102 4.13 -15.01 -15.36
N ILE A 103 5.33 -15.57 -15.31
CA ILE A 103 6.54 -15.02 -15.91
C ILE A 103 6.90 -15.89 -17.11
N ASP A 104 7.13 -15.26 -18.25
CA ASP A 104 7.66 -15.90 -19.44
C ASP A 104 9.13 -15.48 -19.60
N ILE A 105 10.04 -16.45 -19.63
CA ILE A 105 11.49 -16.22 -19.81
C ILE A 105 11.82 -16.62 -21.24
N SER A 106 12.47 -15.71 -21.97
CA SER A 106 12.80 -15.88 -23.39
C SER A 106 14.22 -15.39 -23.66
N ILE A 107 14.93 -16.02 -24.58
CA ILE A 107 16.20 -15.52 -25.16
C ILE A 107 15.94 -15.25 -26.64
N GLY A 108 16.01 -13.97 -27.03
CA GLY A 108 15.63 -13.56 -28.37
C GLY A 108 14.16 -13.89 -28.68
N PRO A 109 13.85 -14.48 -29.85
CA PRO A 109 12.50 -14.92 -30.19
C PRO A 109 12.07 -16.22 -29.51
N GLU A 110 13.01 -16.95 -28.87
CA GLU A 110 12.73 -18.27 -28.31
C GLU A 110 12.26 -18.17 -26.85
N LYS A 111 11.09 -18.73 -26.57
CA LYS A 111 10.56 -18.84 -25.22
C LYS A 111 11.15 -20.08 -24.53
N ILE A 112 11.94 -19.86 -23.49
CA ILE A 112 12.61 -20.91 -22.73
C ILE A 112 11.65 -21.56 -21.74
N MET A 113 10.92 -20.73 -20.98
CA MET A 113 10.01 -21.25 -19.97
C MET A 113 8.88 -20.28 -19.63
N SER A 114 7.81 -20.85 -19.09
CA SER A 114 6.72 -20.13 -18.45
C SER A 114 6.59 -20.65 -17.04
N LYS A 115 6.59 -19.76 -16.04
CA LYS A 115 6.41 -20.14 -14.63
C LYS A 115 5.27 -19.32 -14.04
N LYS A 116 4.34 -20.00 -13.36
CA LYS A 116 3.32 -19.35 -12.57
C LYS A 116 3.96 -18.58 -11.41
N ILE A 117 3.41 -17.42 -11.10
CA ILE A 117 3.82 -16.68 -9.91
C ILE A 117 2.97 -17.20 -8.75
N ASP A 118 3.61 -17.85 -7.79
CA ASP A 118 2.94 -18.40 -6.60
C ASP A 118 2.93 -17.39 -5.43
N ARG A 119 3.76 -16.34 -5.51
CA ARG A 119 3.88 -15.29 -4.51
C ARG A 119 4.26 -13.97 -5.14
N GLY A 120 3.68 -12.90 -4.63
CA GLY A 120 3.97 -11.52 -4.99
C GLY A 120 2.95 -10.90 -5.93
N ILE A 121 2.97 -9.57 -5.99
CA ILE A 121 2.14 -8.72 -6.85
C ILE A 121 2.95 -8.30 -8.08
N LEU A 122 2.39 -8.49 -9.27
CA LEU A 122 3.04 -8.09 -10.52
C LEU A 122 3.22 -6.57 -10.61
N GLN A 123 4.45 -6.10 -10.77
CA GLN A 123 4.73 -4.68 -10.97
C GLN A 123 4.51 -4.27 -12.44
N GLY A 124 4.15 -2.99 -12.65
CA GLY A 124 4.04 -2.40 -13.99
C GLY A 124 2.60 -2.22 -14.51
N ASP A 125 1.61 -2.43 -13.65
CA ASP A 125 0.22 -2.01 -13.90
C ASP A 125 -0.31 -1.11 -12.78
N SER A 126 -1.39 -0.39 -13.07
CA SER A 126 -1.90 0.65 -12.18
C SER A 126 -2.63 0.13 -10.94
N LEU A 127 -3.07 -1.13 -10.93
CA LEU A 127 -3.79 -1.73 -9.81
C LEU A 127 -2.82 -2.23 -8.73
N SER A 128 -1.63 -2.66 -9.14
CA SER A 128 -0.63 -3.26 -8.25
C SER A 128 -0.22 -2.39 -7.06
N PRO A 129 0.07 -1.07 -7.21
CA PRO A 129 0.38 -0.23 -6.06
C PRO A 129 -0.79 -0.13 -5.07
N LEU A 130 -2.02 -0.09 -5.57
CA LEU A 130 -3.22 -0.02 -4.73
C LEU A 130 -3.43 -1.32 -3.95
N LEU A 131 -3.30 -2.47 -4.61
CA LEU A 131 -3.38 -3.77 -3.93
C LEU A 131 -2.31 -3.90 -2.85
N PHE A 132 -1.10 -3.41 -3.11
CA PHE A 132 -0.02 -3.45 -2.15
C PHE A 132 -0.34 -2.62 -0.88
N VAL A 133 -0.77 -1.37 -1.04
CA VAL A 133 -1.10 -0.53 0.13
C VAL A 133 -2.33 -1.05 0.89
N LEU A 134 -3.30 -1.67 0.21
CA LEU A 134 -4.43 -2.34 0.87
C LEU A 134 -3.99 -3.57 1.67
N CYS A 135 -2.95 -4.28 1.23
CA CYS A 135 -2.34 -5.37 2.00
C CYS A 135 -1.55 -4.89 3.23
N MET A 136 -1.03 -3.67 3.19
CA MET A 136 -0.30 -3.05 4.31
C MET A 136 -1.25 -2.41 5.34
N ASP A 137 -2.46 -2.04 4.93
CA ASP A 137 -3.43 -1.37 5.80
C ASP A 137 -3.79 -2.13 7.10
N PRO A 138 -3.99 -3.45 7.11
CA PRO A 138 -4.21 -4.20 8.35
C PRO A 138 -3.09 -4.02 9.39
N LEU A 139 -1.83 -3.94 8.95
CA LEU A 139 -0.70 -3.66 9.83
C LEU A 139 -0.82 -2.24 10.39
N SER A 140 -1.09 -1.25 9.54
CA SER A 140 -1.26 0.14 9.95
C SER A 140 -2.38 0.31 10.99
N ARG A 141 -3.53 -0.33 10.78
CA ARG A 141 -4.65 -0.30 11.73
C ARG A 141 -4.28 -0.93 13.06
N LYS A 142 -3.62 -2.09 13.05
CA LYS A 142 -3.12 -2.73 14.29
C LYS A 142 -2.11 -1.85 15.02
N LEU A 143 -1.24 -1.14 14.31
CA LEU A 143 -0.30 -0.20 14.92
C LEU A 143 -1.05 0.94 15.63
N ASN A 144 -2.06 1.51 14.97
CA ASN A 144 -2.90 2.56 15.53
C ASN A 144 -3.73 2.12 16.74
N GLU A 145 -4.21 0.87 16.74
CA GLU A 145 -5.02 0.30 17.82
C GLU A 145 -4.18 -0.02 19.06
N LYS A 146 -2.98 -0.58 18.87
CA LYS A 146 -2.19 -1.17 19.96
C LYS A 146 -1.18 -0.24 20.60
N TYR A 147 -0.66 0.76 19.88
CA TYR A 147 0.48 1.56 20.33
C TYR A 147 0.13 3.04 20.49
N THR A 148 0.75 3.68 21.48
CA THR A 148 0.56 5.10 21.78
C THR A 148 1.06 6.00 20.65
N LYS A 149 0.36 7.11 20.41
CA LYS A 149 0.67 8.08 19.36
C LYS A 149 1.45 9.26 19.90
N VAL A 150 2.36 9.79 19.09
CA VAL A 150 2.90 11.13 19.26
C VAL A 150 1.91 12.13 18.65
N THR A 151 1.75 13.27 19.30
CA THR A 151 0.79 14.30 18.91
C THR A 151 1.51 15.60 18.60
N ILE A 152 1.06 16.27 17.55
CA ILE A 152 1.45 17.62 17.15
C ILE A 152 0.18 18.47 17.25
N LYS A 153 0.28 19.62 17.92
CA LYS A 153 -0.79 20.62 17.93
C LYS A 153 -0.42 21.71 16.93
N THR A 154 -1.33 21.97 16.00
CA THR A 154 -1.33 23.18 15.19
C THR A 154 -2.38 24.13 15.71
N ASP A 155 -2.35 25.38 15.29
CA ASP A 155 -3.31 26.41 15.73
C ASP A 155 -4.76 26.07 15.37
N ALA A 156 -4.98 25.21 14.37
CA ALA A 156 -6.30 24.79 13.90
C ALA A 156 -6.67 23.35 14.30
N GLU A 157 -5.71 22.42 14.33
CA GLU A 157 -5.97 20.99 14.49
C GLU A 157 -4.87 20.25 15.26
N SER A 158 -5.23 19.13 15.90
CA SER A 158 -4.29 18.22 16.54
C SER A 158 -4.12 16.97 15.69
N HIS A 159 -2.90 16.70 15.22
CA HIS A 159 -2.59 15.48 14.48
C HIS A 159 -1.85 14.49 15.38
N ALA A 160 -2.26 13.22 15.38
CA ALA A 160 -1.65 12.18 16.20
C ALA A 160 -1.32 10.94 15.37
N THR A 161 -0.08 10.48 15.46
CA THR A 161 0.40 9.29 14.75
C THR A 161 1.47 8.55 15.54
N ASN A 162 1.65 7.25 15.31
CA ASN A 162 2.78 6.46 15.82
C ASN A 162 3.65 5.88 14.68
N HIS A 163 3.25 6.09 13.43
CA HIS A 163 4.01 5.62 12.27
C HIS A 163 3.67 6.40 10.99
N LEU A 164 4.60 6.39 10.05
CA LEU A 164 4.44 6.92 8.70
C LEU A 164 4.61 5.77 7.71
N LEU A 165 3.70 5.66 6.74
CA LEU A 165 3.78 4.69 5.65
C LEU A 165 3.83 5.41 4.31
N PHE A 166 4.77 5.00 3.46
CA PHE A 166 4.83 5.41 2.06
C PHE A 166 5.10 4.19 1.17
N ILE A 167 4.04 3.62 0.60
CA ILE A 167 4.12 2.32 -0.09
C ILE A 167 4.65 1.26 0.90
N ASP A 168 5.90 0.82 0.75
CA ASP A 168 6.58 -0.19 1.56
C ASP A 168 7.48 0.39 2.64
N ASP A 169 7.80 1.69 2.59
CA ASP A 169 8.58 2.37 3.62
C ASP A 169 7.74 2.57 4.88
N LEU A 170 8.10 1.87 5.97
CA LEU A 170 7.49 2.03 7.28
C LEU A 170 8.46 2.70 8.24
N LYS A 171 8.05 3.83 8.80
CA LYS A 171 8.75 4.50 9.90
C LYS A 171 7.91 4.48 11.16
N LEU A 172 8.41 3.86 12.22
CA LEU A 172 7.80 3.91 13.55
C LEU A 172 8.33 5.10 14.35
N LEU A 173 7.48 5.68 15.20
CA LEU A 173 7.77 6.83 16.06
C LEU A 173 7.35 6.52 17.50
N ALA A 174 8.26 6.71 18.45
CA ALA A 174 8.00 6.53 19.88
C ALA A 174 8.69 7.62 20.71
N LYS A 175 8.16 7.89 21.90
CA LYS A 175 8.80 8.80 22.87
C LYS A 175 9.93 8.10 23.63
N ASP A 176 9.70 6.84 23.98
CA ASP A 176 10.60 5.94 24.71
C ASP A 176 10.68 4.57 24.02
#